data_AF-A0A812NGW6-F1
#
_entry.id   AF-A0A812NGW6-F1
#
_cell.length_a   1.000
_cell.length_b   1.000
_cell.length_c   1.000
_cell.angle_alpha   90.00
_cell.angle_beta   90.00
_cell.angle_gamma   90.00
#
_symmetry.space_group_name_H-M   'P 1'
#
loop_
_entity.id
_entity.type
_entity.pdbx_description
1 polymer ?
#
loop_
_entity_poly.entity_id
_entity_poly.type
_entity_poly.pdbx_seq_one_letter_code
_entity_poly.pdbx_strand_id
1 'polypeptide(L)'
;MASAATMVSSDPKIWVVDDCLPVEFVAMVNNAFEDGTAQCQVVKKPNGRELLARNIDFDVKHELCQEVFGRISDLCGIPAAMPFSHFMVSEVWASGQDAHLDHVNVDDVNAEKLCFLDLTRQSSCEADPRRVVPTVSIALYFNAVGGIRFPSASCAQTIAAKAGRMVIFQNYDDEARPSHKDSAAHYGVYFEKLPRRVLIMGILANETPQFTADPRQRGAKTEALIYCAGTKRDPLYHDNPSYDTYKTPEQIAERLRADQKEEEFLRRQEQQTRKPLKLDMIVTLDIQRKDGFCSVEGRNLHGTLLCNLSCSQAMTVNELRGQVKQEADPDDLTNLMLCLPDGQLLTQEHDGTMLARWSVESQPVEAPPEARLEMNNLYGSFLKALYTMFEVTHSGSWPTVVRPVLEKVDPWYALFFLTYITLVVFAVIRVVTALFLKETLASAENDADMAMENSRRVAGETHRKLEDLFVAADEDGDGSLSPEEFVTAMSLPSVQRFLNSLDVSIRDCGPLFDILDDGDGVITITEFCKGLMQLKGQARAIDLVVLQHENKKLLRECERINKTLHTLTKAMKVPAMQRSESQLQYSRLA
;
A
#
# COMPACT_ATOMS: atom_id res chain seq x y z
N MET A 1 5.25 -15.95 -11.08
CA MET A 1 4.46 -16.69 -12.08
C MET A 1 3.09 -16.03 -12.13
N ALA A 2 2.60 -15.64 -13.31
CA ALA A 2 1.24 -15.09 -13.44
C ALA A 2 0.22 -16.12 -12.95
N SER A 3 -0.84 -15.66 -12.27
CA SER A 3 -1.94 -16.55 -11.87
C SER A 3 -2.62 -17.16 -13.11
N ALA A 4 -3.23 -18.34 -12.95
CA ALA A 4 -4.01 -18.95 -14.03
C ALA A 4 -5.18 -18.02 -14.43
N ALA A 5 -5.35 -17.76 -15.73
CA ALA A 5 -6.46 -16.97 -16.22
C ALA A 5 -7.80 -17.63 -15.84
N THR A 6 -8.66 -16.89 -15.15
CA THR A 6 -9.94 -17.39 -14.66
C THR A 6 -11.07 -16.77 -15.47
N MET A 7 -11.89 -17.61 -16.11
CA MET A 7 -13.10 -17.15 -16.80
C MET A 7 -14.20 -16.86 -15.78
N VAL A 8 -14.68 -15.62 -15.72
CA VAL A 8 -15.67 -15.14 -14.73
C VAL A 8 -17.06 -14.93 -15.32
N SER A 9 -17.18 -14.86 -16.65
CA SER A 9 -18.44 -14.79 -17.37
C SER A 9 -18.33 -15.60 -18.64
N SER A 10 -19.43 -16.27 -19.02
CA SER A 10 -19.54 -17.00 -20.28
C SER A 10 -20.22 -16.19 -21.37
N ASP A 11 -21.06 -15.23 -20.99
CA ASP A 11 -21.66 -14.26 -21.91
C ASP A 11 -21.66 -12.82 -21.30
N PRO A 12 -20.91 -11.87 -21.90
CA PRO A 12 -19.83 -12.13 -22.86
C PRO A 12 -18.75 -12.98 -22.17
N LYS A 13 -17.84 -13.58 -22.94
CA LYS A 13 -16.70 -14.28 -22.34
C LYS A 13 -15.77 -13.25 -21.72
N ILE A 14 -15.59 -13.34 -20.39
CA ILE A 14 -14.73 -12.43 -19.62
C ILE A 14 -13.71 -13.27 -18.86
N TRP A 15 -12.44 -12.90 -18.98
CA TRP A 15 -11.32 -13.49 -18.24
C TRP A 15 -10.68 -12.47 -17.32
N VAL A 16 -10.31 -12.92 -16.13
CA VAL A 16 -9.53 -12.17 -15.15
C VAL A 16 -8.19 -12.88 -14.98
N VAL A 17 -7.10 -12.12 -15.11
CA VAL A 17 -5.73 -12.60 -14.88
C VAL A 17 -5.10 -11.72 -13.81
N ASP A 18 -4.87 -12.31 -12.63
CA ASP A 18 -4.18 -11.64 -11.55
C ASP A 18 -2.66 -11.77 -11.69
N ASP A 19 -1.95 -10.74 -11.23
CA ASP A 19 -0.50 -10.70 -11.16
C ASP A 19 0.16 -10.96 -12.54
N CYS A 20 -0.49 -10.48 -13.60
CA CYS A 20 -0.03 -10.63 -14.99
C CYS A 20 1.13 -9.67 -15.31
N LEU A 21 1.13 -8.50 -14.67
CA LEU A 21 2.13 -7.46 -14.87
C LEU A 21 3.34 -7.67 -13.93
N PRO A 22 4.59 -7.49 -14.41
CA PRO A 22 5.77 -7.46 -13.54
C PRO A 22 5.61 -6.41 -12.42
N VAL A 23 6.11 -6.71 -11.23
CA VAL A 23 6.01 -5.81 -10.07
C VAL A 23 6.76 -4.50 -10.36
N GLU A 24 7.87 -4.61 -11.08
CA GLU A 24 8.71 -3.52 -11.54
C GLU A 24 7.95 -2.60 -12.50
N PHE A 25 7.13 -3.17 -13.39
CA PHE A 25 6.31 -2.37 -14.32
C PHE A 25 5.20 -1.62 -13.58
N VAL A 26 4.53 -2.27 -12.62
CA VAL A 26 3.53 -1.62 -11.77
C VAL A 26 4.17 -0.49 -10.95
N ALA A 27 5.35 -0.73 -10.37
CA ALA A 27 6.09 0.28 -9.61
C ALA A 27 6.54 1.45 -10.50
N MET A 28 7.05 1.19 -11.71
CA MET A 28 7.42 2.22 -12.68
C MET A 28 6.24 3.13 -13.00
N VAL A 29 5.07 2.55 -13.28
CA VAL A 29 3.85 3.33 -13.56
C VAL A 29 3.42 4.11 -12.32
N ASN A 30 3.47 3.50 -11.14
CA ASN A 30 3.05 4.16 -9.91
C ASN A 30 3.93 5.36 -9.55
N ASN A 31 5.26 5.20 -9.63
CA ASN A 31 6.23 6.26 -9.39
C ASN A 31 6.01 7.44 -10.34
N ALA A 32 5.75 7.18 -11.62
CA ALA A 32 5.51 8.25 -12.59
C ALA A 32 4.31 9.15 -12.22
N PHE A 33 3.26 8.60 -11.59
CA PHE A 33 2.12 9.38 -11.10
C PHE A 33 2.35 10.06 -9.75
N GLU A 34 3.33 9.59 -8.98
CA GLU A 34 3.74 10.14 -7.68
C GLU A 34 4.78 11.27 -7.83
N ASP A 35 5.60 11.23 -8.88
CA ASP A 35 6.63 12.24 -9.21
C ASP A 35 6.03 13.63 -9.56
N GLY A 36 4.70 13.77 -9.61
CA GLY A 36 4.02 15.06 -9.76
C GLY A 36 4.13 15.70 -11.15
N THR A 37 4.72 15.01 -12.12
CA THR A 37 4.92 15.49 -13.50
C THR A 37 3.63 15.57 -14.31
N ALA A 38 2.63 14.74 -13.98
CA ALA A 38 1.34 14.69 -14.66
C ALA A 38 0.38 15.76 -14.12
N GLN A 39 0.04 16.74 -14.96
CA GLN A 39 -0.96 17.75 -14.63
C GLN A 39 -2.38 17.18 -14.73
N CYS A 40 -3.22 17.57 -13.79
CA CYS A 40 -4.64 17.23 -13.78
C CYS A 40 -5.38 18.01 -14.87
N GLN A 41 -6.04 17.30 -15.77
CA GLN A 41 -6.81 17.87 -16.86
C GLN A 41 -8.30 17.64 -16.63
N VAL A 42 -9.08 18.70 -16.84
CA VAL A 42 -10.55 18.59 -16.88
C VAL A 42 -10.95 18.25 -18.30
N VAL A 43 -11.37 17.01 -18.51
CA VAL A 43 -11.92 16.52 -19.78
C VAL A 43 -13.41 16.82 -19.78
N LYS A 44 -13.81 17.84 -20.55
CA LYS A 44 -15.21 18.17 -20.79
C LYS A 44 -15.81 17.20 -21.78
N LYS A 45 -16.89 16.51 -21.39
CA LYS A 45 -17.63 15.60 -22.26
C LYS A 45 -18.67 16.35 -23.10
N PRO A 46 -19.06 15.80 -24.26
CA PRO A 46 -20.17 16.31 -25.08
C PRO A 46 -21.48 16.50 -24.31
N ASN A 47 -21.76 15.64 -23.34
CA ASN A 47 -22.96 15.73 -22.47
C ASN A 47 -22.83 16.76 -21.33
N GLY A 48 -21.79 17.60 -21.34
CA GLY A 48 -21.54 18.62 -20.32
C GLY A 48 -20.92 18.12 -19.01
N ARG A 49 -20.73 16.80 -18.83
CA ARG A 49 -20.05 16.26 -17.64
C ARG A 49 -18.55 16.53 -17.71
N GLU A 50 -17.98 16.99 -16.60
CA GLU A 50 -16.54 17.17 -16.45
C GLU A 50 -15.93 15.93 -15.80
N LEU A 51 -14.95 15.30 -16.46
CA LEU A 51 -14.09 14.30 -15.87
C LEU A 51 -12.76 14.93 -15.47
N LEU A 52 -12.28 14.56 -14.30
CA LEU A 52 -10.93 14.91 -13.91
C LEU A 52 -10.03 13.69 -14.21
N ALA A 53 -8.96 13.90 -14.97
CA ALA A 53 -8.02 12.84 -15.30
C ALA A 53 -6.56 13.33 -15.33
N ARG A 54 -5.63 12.44 -14.97
CA ARG A 54 -4.19 12.61 -15.20
C ARG A 54 -3.74 11.52 -16.18
N ASN A 55 -2.99 11.91 -17.21
CA ASN A 55 -2.51 11.01 -18.25
C ASN A 55 -0.98 11.07 -18.30
N ILE A 56 -0.34 9.90 -18.39
CA ILE A 56 1.11 9.78 -18.56
C ILE A 56 1.39 8.88 -19.75
N ASP A 57 2.32 9.34 -20.59
CA ASP A 57 2.78 8.67 -21.79
C ASP A 57 3.99 7.79 -21.47
N PHE A 58 3.97 6.54 -21.91
CA PHE A 58 5.07 5.60 -21.78
C PHE A 58 5.59 5.17 -23.14
N ASP A 59 6.92 5.08 -23.29
CA ASP A 59 7.57 4.57 -24.50
C ASP A 59 7.46 3.03 -24.55
N VAL A 60 6.93 2.51 -25.65
CA VAL A 60 6.80 1.07 -25.90
C VAL A 60 8.16 0.38 -25.99
N LYS A 61 9.23 1.10 -26.36
CA LYS A 61 10.59 0.56 -26.46
C LYS A 61 11.22 0.24 -25.11
N HIS A 62 10.65 0.72 -24.01
CA HIS A 62 11.13 0.39 -22.68
C HIS A 62 11.02 -1.13 -22.44
N GLU A 63 12.05 -1.75 -21.86
CA GLU A 63 12.16 -3.21 -21.71
C GLU A 63 10.95 -3.83 -21.00
N LEU A 64 10.52 -3.24 -19.87
CA LEU A 64 9.33 -3.66 -19.14
C LEU A 64 8.03 -3.56 -19.96
N CYS A 65 7.91 -2.56 -20.85
CA CYS A 65 6.75 -2.42 -21.72
C CYS A 65 6.73 -3.54 -22.76
N GLN A 66 7.87 -3.82 -23.41
CA GLN A 66 8.01 -4.91 -24.37
C GLN A 66 7.67 -6.26 -23.76
N GLU A 67 8.10 -6.51 -22.52
CA GLU A 67 7.77 -7.74 -21.80
C GLU A 67 6.25 -7.88 -21.59
N VAL A 68 5.58 -6.81 -21.11
CA VAL A 68 4.14 -6.83 -20.85
C VAL A 68 3.33 -7.07 -22.13
N PHE A 69 3.61 -6.32 -23.19
CA PHE A 69 2.91 -6.51 -24.47
C PHE A 69 3.25 -7.84 -25.15
N GLY A 70 4.47 -8.34 -24.97
CA GLY A 70 4.85 -9.69 -25.39
C GLY A 70 3.99 -10.75 -24.71
N ARG A 71 3.81 -10.66 -23.38
CA ARG A 71 2.93 -11.55 -22.61
C ARG A 71 1.47 -11.46 -23.04
N ILE A 72 0.96 -10.25 -23.28
CA ILE A 72 -0.42 -10.04 -23.77
C ILE A 72 -0.60 -10.68 -25.15
N SER A 73 0.33 -10.45 -26.06
CA SER A 73 0.29 -11.03 -27.41
C SER A 73 0.26 -12.55 -27.38
N ASP A 74 1.05 -13.13 -26.49
CA ASP A 74 1.15 -14.56 -26.29
C ASP A 74 -0.08 -15.17 -25.61
N LEU A 75 -0.70 -14.45 -24.69
CA LEU A 75 -1.91 -14.87 -23.98
C LEU A 75 -3.16 -14.78 -24.89
N CYS A 76 -3.23 -13.75 -25.72
CA CYS A 76 -4.31 -13.53 -26.69
C CYS A 76 -4.11 -14.30 -28.00
N GLY A 77 -2.97 -14.98 -28.19
CA GLY A 77 -2.73 -15.77 -29.41
C GLY A 77 -2.57 -14.90 -30.67
N ILE A 78 -1.92 -13.74 -30.54
CA ILE A 78 -1.75 -12.75 -31.63
C ILE A 78 -0.25 -12.45 -31.89
N PRO A 79 0.10 -11.88 -33.06
CA PRO A 79 1.45 -11.43 -33.36
C PRO A 79 1.92 -10.36 -32.36
N ALA A 80 3.21 -10.37 -32.00
CA ALA A 80 3.79 -9.40 -31.07
C ALA A 80 4.08 -8.02 -31.71
N ALA A 81 3.51 -7.75 -32.87
CA ALA A 81 3.75 -6.51 -33.61
C ALA A 81 3.00 -5.36 -32.93
N MET A 82 3.73 -4.46 -32.27
CA MET A 82 3.17 -3.25 -31.67
C MET A 82 3.15 -2.11 -32.68
N PRO A 83 1.98 -1.61 -33.09
CA PRO A 83 1.88 -0.59 -34.13
C PRO A 83 2.09 0.83 -33.61
N PHE A 84 2.20 1.03 -32.30
CA PHE A 84 2.35 2.33 -31.65
C PHE A 84 3.73 2.47 -31.00
N SER A 85 4.21 3.71 -30.91
CA SER A 85 5.48 4.04 -30.27
C SER A 85 5.31 4.39 -28.79
N HIS A 86 4.14 4.91 -28.42
CA HIS A 86 3.80 5.32 -27.05
C HIS A 86 2.38 4.88 -26.71
N PHE A 87 2.12 4.68 -25.42
CA PHE A 87 0.77 4.43 -24.91
C PHE A 87 0.52 5.25 -23.65
N MET A 88 -0.76 5.50 -23.35
CA MET A 88 -1.19 6.33 -22.24
C MET A 88 -1.76 5.49 -21.11
N VAL A 89 -1.27 5.70 -19.89
CA VAL A 89 -1.96 5.26 -18.66
C VAL A 89 -2.72 6.44 -18.09
N SER A 90 -3.93 6.20 -17.60
CA SER A 90 -4.81 7.23 -17.07
C SER A 90 -5.17 7.00 -15.61
N GLU A 91 -5.13 8.07 -14.82
CA GLU A 91 -5.87 8.18 -13.57
C GLU A 91 -7.16 8.94 -13.81
N VAL A 92 -8.29 8.36 -13.41
CA VAL A 92 -9.62 8.93 -13.65
C VAL A 92 -10.37 9.09 -12.33
N TRP A 93 -10.89 10.30 -12.10
CA TRP A 93 -11.89 10.60 -11.09
C TRP A 93 -13.23 10.83 -11.80
N ALA A 94 -14.17 9.93 -11.56
CA ALA A 94 -15.49 9.99 -12.17
C ALA A 94 -16.57 9.57 -11.16
N SER A 95 -17.80 9.98 -11.42
CA SER A 95 -19.01 9.44 -10.80
C SER A 95 -20.06 9.20 -11.88
N GLY A 96 -20.86 8.14 -11.73
CA GLY A 96 -21.99 7.83 -12.63
C GLY A 96 -21.61 7.70 -14.10
N GLN A 97 -21.02 6.57 -14.48
CA GLN A 97 -20.75 6.23 -15.88
C GLN A 97 -21.82 5.29 -16.42
N ASP A 98 -22.37 5.61 -17.59
CA ASP A 98 -23.31 4.76 -18.30
C ASP A 98 -22.60 3.58 -18.99
N ALA A 99 -23.31 2.47 -19.14
CA ALA A 99 -22.77 1.29 -19.80
C ALA A 99 -22.53 1.57 -21.29
N HIS A 100 -21.37 1.16 -21.80
CA HIS A 100 -20.94 1.46 -23.17
C HIS A 100 -19.96 0.41 -23.71
N LEU A 101 -19.66 0.53 -25.00
CA LEU A 101 -18.65 -0.25 -25.70
C LEU A 101 -17.54 0.67 -26.18
N ASP A 102 -16.30 0.18 -26.07
CA ASP A 102 -15.14 0.88 -26.60
C ASP A 102 -15.22 0.96 -28.12
N HIS A 103 -14.78 2.07 -28.70
CA HIS A 103 -14.63 2.20 -30.14
C HIS A 103 -13.23 2.70 -30.50
N VAL A 104 -12.83 2.42 -31.73
CA VAL A 104 -11.55 2.81 -32.31
C VAL A 104 -11.83 3.50 -33.62
N ASN A 105 -11.29 4.70 -33.80
CA ASN A 105 -11.24 5.30 -35.12
C ASN A 105 -10.13 4.61 -35.92
N VAL A 106 -10.46 3.90 -37.00
CA VAL A 106 -9.44 3.20 -37.78
C VAL A 106 -8.52 4.15 -38.55
N ASP A 107 -8.93 5.41 -38.74
CA ASP A 107 -8.10 6.43 -39.41
C ASP A 107 -6.94 6.93 -38.55
N ASP A 108 -7.01 6.71 -37.25
CA ASP A 108 -5.95 7.00 -36.29
C ASP A 108 -4.81 5.96 -36.39
N VAL A 109 -5.06 4.83 -37.03
CA VAL A 109 -4.08 3.77 -37.26
C VAL A 109 -3.49 3.92 -38.66
N ASN A 110 -2.17 3.75 -38.79
CA ASN A 110 -1.53 3.74 -40.11
C ASN A 110 -2.15 2.66 -41.02
N ALA A 111 -2.67 3.08 -42.18
CA ALA A 111 -3.37 2.24 -43.15
C ALA A 111 -2.57 0.99 -43.60
N GLU A 112 -1.24 1.07 -43.67
CA GLU A 112 -0.40 -0.10 -44.00
C GLU A 112 -0.54 -1.22 -42.96
N LYS A 113 -0.76 -0.87 -41.70
CA LYS A 113 -0.91 -1.81 -40.58
C LYS A 113 -2.32 -2.40 -40.47
N LEU A 114 -3.29 -1.83 -41.20
CA LEU A 114 -4.67 -2.28 -41.25
C LEU A 114 -5.01 -3.06 -42.53
N CYS A 115 -4.04 -3.33 -43.41
CA CYS A 115 -4.28 -3.99 -44.70
C CYS A 115 -4.98 -5.36 -44.57
N PHE A 116 -4.82 -6.04 -43.43
CA PHE A 116 -5.46 -7.32 -43.15
C PHE A 116 -6.91 -7.17 -42.65
N LEU A 117 -7.30 -6.01 -42.11
CA LEU A 117 -8.57 -5.83 -41.42
C LEU A 117 -9.73 -5.63 -42.42
N ASP A 118 -10.71 -6.52 -42.35
CA ASP A 118 -11.96 -6.43 -43.10
C ASP A 118 -13.00 -5.65 -42.29
N LEU A 119 -13.23 -4.39 -42.68
CA LEU A 119 -14.21 -3.52 -42.03
C LEU A 119 -15.64 -4.04 -42.14
N THR A 120 -15.96 -4.88 -43.14
CA THR A 120 -17.30 -5.46 -43.27
C THR A 120 -17.62 -6.49 -42.19
N ARG A 121 -16.59 -6.96 -41.47
CA ARG A 121 -16.69 -7.89 -40.34
C ARG A 121 -16.64 -7.19 -38.97
N GLN A 122 -16.55 -5.87 -38.95
CA GLN A 122 -16.53 -5.07 -37.72
C GLN A 122 -17.84 -4.32 -37.55
N SER A 123 -18.36 -4.30 -36.33
CA SER A 123 -19.42 -3.38 -35.94
C SER A 123 -18.87 -1.97 -35.98
N SER A 124 -19.54 -1.09 -36.68
CA SER A 124 -19.19 0.33 -36.74
C SER A 124 -20.25 1.22 -36.10
N CYS A 125 -19.87 2.44 -35.76
CA CYS A 125 -20.81 3.50 -35.41
C CYS A 125 -21.68 3.88 -36.62
N GLU A 126 -22.98 4.08 -36.43
CA GLU A 126 -23.89 4.51 -37.51
C GLU A 126 -23.54 5.92 -38.05
N ALA A 127 -23.07 6.82 -37.18
CA ALA A 127 -22.69 8.18 -37.55
C ALA A 127 -21.32 8.25 -38.24
N ASP A 128 -20.44 7.29 -37.97
CA ASP A 128 -19.09 7.23 -38.53
C ASP A 128 -18.66 5.77 -38.73
N PRO A 129 -18.80 5.22 -39.96
CA PRO A 129 -18.45 3.83 -40.26
C PRO A 129 -16.98 3.48 -40.02
N ARG A 130 -16.11 4.48 -39.84
CA ARG A 130 -14.68 4.28 -39.56
C ARG A 130 -14.38 4.15 -38.07
N ARG A 131 -15.38 4.34 -37.20
CA ARG A 131 -15.30 4.01 -35.77
C ARG A 131 -15.84 2.62 -35.54
N VAL A 132 -14.96 1.68 -35.20
CA VAL A 132 -15.30 0.27 -35.03
C VAL A 132 -15.15 -0.21 -33.60
N VAL A 133 -16.00 -1.16 -33.19
CA VAL A 133 -15.87 -1.85 -31.90
C VAL A 133 -14.73 -2.87 -32.01
N PRO A 134 -13.75 -2.88 -31.08
CA PRO A 134 -12.65 -3.82 -31.14
C PRO A 134 -13.14 -5.25 -30.89
N THR A 135 -12.47 -6.25 -31.47
CA THR A 135 -12.87 -7.66 -31.29
C THR A 135 -12.76 -8.10 -29.83
N VAL A 136 -11.70 -7.67 -29.16
CA VAL A 136 -11.46 -7.89 -27.72
C VAL A 136 -11.09 -6.56 -27.08
N SER A 137 -11.66 -6.28 -25.92
CA SER A 137 -11.26 -5.15 -25.06
C SER A 137 -10.51 -5.68 -23.84
N ILE A 138 -9.51 -4.92 -23.38
CA ILE A 138 -8.67 -5.27 -22.24
C ILE A 138 -8.50 -4.05 -21.33
N ALA A 139 -8.70 -4.26 -20.04
CA ALA A 139 -8.45 -3.28 -19.00
C ALA A 139 -7.34 -3.78 -18.06
N LEU A 140 -6.25 -3.01 -17.95
CA LEU A 140 -5.15 -3.24 -17.03
C LEU A 140 -5.22 -2.28 -15.84
N TYR A 141 -5.14 -2.82 -14.63
CA TYR A 141 -5.22 -2.04 -13.40
C TYR A 141 -3.88 -1.94 -12.69
N PHE A 142 -3.55 -0.73 -12.24
CA PHE A 142 -2.29 -0.43 -11.54
C PHE A 142 -2.48 -0.14 -10.05
N ASN A 143 -3.72 0.07 -9.61
CA ASN A 143 -4.08 0.22 -8.22
C ASN A 143 -5.37 -0.55 -7.87
N ALA A 144 -5.65 -0.69 -6.57
CA ALA A 144 -6.84 -1.38 -6.06
C ALA A 144 -8.03 -0.42 -5.85
N VAL A 145 -8.23 0.51 -6.79
CA VAL A 145 -9.30 1.53 -6.71
C VAL A 145 -10.33 1.31 -7.81
N GLY A 146 -11.58 1.11 -7.40
CA GLY A 146 -12.71 0.98 -8.30
C GLY A 146 -12.84 -0.42 -8.91
N GLY A 147 -13.20 -0.47 -10.19
CA GLY A 147 -13.37 -1.72 -10.93
C GLY A 147 -14.05 -1.52 -12.28
N ILE A 148 -14.57 -2.60 -12.84
CA ILE A 148 -15.39 -2.62 -14.05
C ILE A 148 -16.64 -3.46 -13.79
N ARG A 149 -17.78 -3.01 -14.31
CA ARG A 149 -19.05 -3.71 -14.21
C ARG A 149 -19.70 -3.85 -15.58
N PHE A 150 -20.29 -5.02 -15.81
CA PHE A 150 -21.02 -5.39 -17.01
C PHE A 150 -22.48 -5.63 -16.60
N PRO A 151 -23.42 -4.71 -16.86
CA PRO A 151 -24.80 -4.82 -16.38
C PRO A 151 -25.57 -5.99 -17.01
N SER A 152 -25.19 -6.39 -18.21
CA SER A 152 -25.88 -7.42 -19.01
C SER A 152 -25.13 -8.74 -19.07
N ALA A 153 -23.99 -8.87 -18.37
CA ALA A 153 -23.21 -10.09 -18.35
C ALA A 153 -23.80 -11.15 -17.41
N SER A 154 -23.52 -12.41 -17.68
CA SER A 154 -23.85 -13.54 -16.80
C SER A 154 -23.15 -13.51 -15.43
N CYS A 155 -22.14 -12.66 -15.26
CA CYS A 155 -21.46 -12.44 -13.98
C CYS A 155 -22.29 -11.55 -13.06
N ALA A 156 -22.65 -12.05 -11.88
CA ALA A 156 -23.48 -11.34 -10.90
C ALA A 156 -22.77 -10.18 -10.16
N GLN A 157 -21.46 -9.96 -10.36
CA GLN A 157 -20.63 -9.10 -9.51
C GLN A 157 -19.74 -8.12 -10.29
N THR A 158 -19.47 -6.97 -9.68
CA THR A 158 -18.43 -6.03 -10.12
C THR A 158 -17.06 -6.71 -10.05
N ILE A 159 -16.27 -6.62 -11.12
CA ILE A 159 -14.88 -7.07 -11.10
C ILE A 159 -14.05 -5.94 -10.47
N ALA A 160 -13.64 -6.13 -9.22
CA ALA A 160 -12.84 -5.15 -8.49
C ALA A 160 -11.47 -4.94 -9.15
N ALA A 161 -10.98 -3.69 -9.12
CA ALA A 161 -9.61 -3.39 -9.50
C ALA A 161 -8.61 -4.01 -8.51
N LYS A 162 -7.49 -4.52 -9.00
CA LYS A 162 -6.33 -4.97 -8.21
C LYS A 162 -5.08 -4.56 -8.98
N ALA A 163 -4.04 -4.10 -8.30
CA ALA A 163 -2.77 -3.79 -8.95
C ALA A 163 -2.21 -5.05 -9.65
N GLY A 164 -1.85 -4.93 -10.93
CA GLY A 164 -1.38 -6.05 -11.73
C GLY A 164 -2.48 -6.95 -12.33
N ARG A 165 -3.76 -6.62 -12.11
CA ARG A 165 -4.91 -7.34 -12.69
C ARG A 165 -5.18 -6.90 -14.11
N MET A 166 -5.45 -7.88 -14.95
CA MET A 166 -5.94 -7.72 -16.31
C MET A 166 -7.34 -8.31 -16.44
N VAL A 167 -8.26 -7.55 -17.05
CA VAL A 167 -9.61 -8.00 -17.40
C VAL A 167 -9.73 -7.98 -18.90
N ILE A 168 -10.08 -9.11 -19.51
CA ILE A 168 -10.20 -9.30 -20.95
C ILE A 168 -11.62 -9.72 -21.25
N PHE A 169 -12.27 -9.09 -22.24
CA PHE A 169 -13.63 -9.42 -22.61
C PHE A 169 -13.86 -9.34 -24.11
N GLN A 170 -14.62 -10.30 -24.63
CA GLN A 170 -14.96 -10.40 -26.04
C GLN A 170 -16.17 -9.56 -26.39
N ASN A 171 -16.08 -8.80 -27.47
CA ASN A 171 -17.18 -7.96 -27.97
C ASN A 171 -17.95 -8.61 -29.12
N TYR A 172 -17.53 -9.77 -29.63
CA TYR A 172 -18.17 -10.45 -30.77
C TYR A 172 -18.40 -11.93 -30.49
N ASP A 173 -19.40 -12.47 -31.17
CA ASP A 173 -19.44 -13.87 -31.56
C ASP A 173 -19.09 -13.92 -33.06
N ASP A 174 -18.14 -14.76 -33.46
CA ASP A 174 -17.66 -14.74 -34.85
C ASP A 174 -18.76 -15.14 -35.85
N GLU A 175 -19.74 -15.95 -35.42
CA GLU A 175 -20.90 -16.33 -36.22
C GLU A 175 -21.90 -15.18 -36.42
N ALA A 176 -21.88 -14.17 -35.53
CA ALA A 176 -22.82 -13.05 -35.53
C ALA A 176 -22.24 -11.76 -36.13
N ARG A 177 -20.99 -11.78 -36.62
CA ARG A 177 -20.35 -10.61 -37.23
C ARG A 177 -21.17 -10.08 -38.43
N PRO A 178 -21.24 -8.75 -38.64
CA PRO A 178 -20.51 -7.69 -37.94
C PRO A 178 -21.16 -7.21 -36.64
N SER A 179 -22.23 -7.83 -36.15
CA SER A 179 -22.88 -7.38 -34.92
C SER A 179 -22.02 -7.69 -33.69
N HIS A 180 -21.84 -6.68 -32.83
CA HIS A 180 -21.20 -6.85 -31.53
C HIS A 180 -22.20 -7.41 -30.49
N LYS A 181 -21.69 -7.80 -29.33
CA LYS A 181 -22.48 -8.26 -28.18
C LYS A 181 -22.88 -7.09 -27.29
N ASP A 182 -24.19 -6.85 -27.16
CA ASP A 182 -24.74 -5.88 -26.20
C ASP A 182 -24.36 -6.23 -24.75
N SER A 183 -24.15 -7.52 -24.46
CA SER A 183 -23.75 -8.01 -23.15
C SER A 183 -22.34 -7.55 -22.73
N ALA A 184 -21.50 -7.13 -23.69
CA ALA A 184 -20.17 -6.56 -23.45
C ALA A 184 -20.17 -5.07 -23.11
N ALA A 185 -21.34 -4.42 -23.13
CA ALA A 185 -21.46 -3.08 -22.59
C ALA A 185 -21.00 -3.05 -21.12
N HIS A 186 -20.20 -2.06 -20.76
CA HIS A 186 -19.58 -1.99 -19.44
C HIS A 186 -19.42 -0.54 -18.97
N TYR A 187 -19.15 -0.37 -17.68
CA TYR A 187 -18.81 0.92 -17.11
C TYR A 187 -17.80 0.78 -15.97
N GLY A 188 -17.01 1.82 -15.77
CA GLY A 188 -16.08 1.90 -14.65
C GLY A 188 -16.83 2.10 -13.34
N VAL A 189 -16.40 1.39 -12.30
CA VAL A 189 -16.80 1.68 -10.92
C VAL A 189 -15.70 2.54 -10.29
N TYR A 190 -16.09 3.61 -9.64
CA TYR A 190 -15.19 4.60 -9.04
C TYR A 190 -15.55 4.80 -7.58
N PHE A 191 -14.56 5.20 -6.77
CA PHE A 191 -14.76 5.60 -5.39
C PHE A 191 -14.54 7.10 -5.27
N GLU A 192 -15.35 7.77 -4.46
CA GLU A 192 -15.21 9.21 -4.24
C GLU A 192 -13.80 9.54 -3.72
N LYS A 193 -13.17 10.57 -4.30
CA LYS A 193 -11.85 11.13 -3.93
C LYS A 193 -10.61 10.29 -4.25
N LEU A 194 -10.72 9.05 -4.75
CA LEU A 194 -9.56 8.23 -5.13
C LEU A 194 -9.49 8.01 -6.65
N PRO A 195 -8.32 8.25 -7.30
CA PRO A 195 -8.17 7.99 -8.73
C PRO A 195 -8.10 6.49 -9.02
N ARG A 196 -8.88 6.04 -10.01
CA ARG A 196 -8.68 4.73 -10.63
C ARG A 196 -7.55 4.83 -11.65
N ARG A 197 -6.49 4.02 -11.50
CA ARG A 197 -5.35 3.98 -12.43
C ARG A 197 -5.46 2.80 -13.37
N VAL A 198 -5.67 3.08 -14.65
CA VAL A 198 -6.03 2.08 -15.66
C VAL A 198 -5.40 2.36 -17.02
N LEU A 199 -5.04 1.30 -17.73
CA LEU A 199 -4.74 1.31 -19.17
C LEU A 199 -5.84 0.50 -19.86
N ILE A 200 -6.55 1.15 -20.79
CA ILE A 200 -7.51 0.50 -21.67
C ILE A 200 -6.82 0.26 -23.02
N MET A 201 -7.02 -0.93 -23.56
CA MET A 201 -6.51 -1.33 -24.86
C MET A 201 -7.54 -2.24 -25.53
N GLY A 202 -7.36 -2.50 -26.82
CA GLY A 202 -8.16 -3.51 -27.50
C GLY A 202 -7.40 -4.17 -28.64
N ILE A 203 -8.04 -5.17 -29.24
CA ILE A 203 -7.51 -5.98 -30.32
C ILE A 203 -8.47 -5.91 -31.50
N LEU A 204 -7.98 -5.49 -32.66
CA LEU A 204 -8.70 -5.53 -33.93
C LEU A 204 -8.31 -6.81 -34.68
N ALA A 205 -9.31 -7.62 -35.04
CA ALA A 205 -9.11 -8.87 -35.77
C ALA A 205 -10.38 -9.22 -36.59
N ASN A 206 -10.22 -9.98 -37.67
CA ASN A 206 -11.36 -10.46 -38.46
C ASN A 206 -12.09 -11.65 -37.82
N GLU A 207 -11.37 -12.35 -36.94
CA GLU A 207 -11.82 -13.51 -36.18
C GLU A 207 -11.37 -13.32 -34.73
N THR A 208 -12.12 -13.87 -33.79
CA THR A 208 -11.86 -13.72 -32.38
C THR A 208 -10.64 -14.55 -31.97
N PRO A 209 -9.56 -13.92 -31.46
CA PRO A 209 -8.35 -14.65 -31.10
C PRO A 209 -8.61 -15.69 -30.00
N GLN A 210 -7.95 -16.84 -30.11
CA GLN A 210 -8.05 -17.90 -29.10
C GLN A 210 -7.25 -17.53 -27.85
N PHE A 211 -7.98 -17.23 -26.78
CA PHE A 211 -7.39 -16.94 -25.49
C PHE A 211 -6.98 -18.23 -24.76
N THR A 212 -5.70 -18.38 -24.43
CA THR A 212 -5.22 -19.52 -23.64
C THR A 212 -4.09 -19.15 -22.68
N ALA A 213 -4.24 -19.57 -21.42
CA ALA A 213 -3.21 -19.44 -20.40
C ALA A 213 -2.18 -20.58 -20.44
N ASP A 214 -2.47 -21.68 -21.16
CA ASP A 214 -1.56 -22.82 -21.30
C ASP A 214 -0.73 -22.69 -22.60
N PRO A 215 0.60 -22.50 -22.51
CA PRO A 215 1.46 -22.43 -23.68
C PRO A 215 1.37 -23.64 -24.61
N ARG A 216 0.95 -24.81 -24.11
CA ARG A 216 0.83 -26.07 -24.86
C ARG A 216 -0.44 -26.15 -25.71
N GLN A 217 -1.43 -25.31 -25.44
CA GLN A 217 -2.71 -25.26 -26.15
C GLN A 217 -2.76 -24.10 -27.16
N ARG A 218 -1.63 -23.44 -27.43
CA ARG A 218 -1.54 -22.33 -28.39
C ARG A 218 -1.70 -22.86 -29.82
N GLY A 219 -2.81 -22.49 -30.46
CA GLY A 219 -3.04 -22.70 -31.89
C GLY A 219 -2.24 -21.73 -32.77
N ALA A 220 -2.59 -21.66 -34.06
CA ALA A 220 -2.04 -20.65 -34.96
C ALA A 220 -2.41 -19.25 -34.47
N LYS A 221 -1.46 -18.29 -34.57
CA LYS A 221 -1.72 -16.91 -34.18
C LYS A 221 -2.74 -16.28 -35.12
N THR A 222 -3.80 -15.68 -34.58
CA THR A 222 -4.78 -14.93 -35.34
C THR A 222 -4.17 -13.60 -35.77
N GLU A 223 -4.24 -13.26 -37.06
CA GLU A 223 -3.78 -11.96 -37.55
C GLU A 223 -4.63 -10.86 -36.92
N ALA A 224 -3.97 -10.00 -36.15
CA ALA A 224 -4.63 -9.02 -35.29
C ALA A 224 -3.70 -7.86 -34.96
N LEU A 225 -4.28 -6.75 -34.56
CA LEU A 225 -3.61 -5.53 -34.18
C LEU A 225 -3.98 -5.13 -32.75
N ILE A 226 -2.99 -5.03 -31.86
CA ILE A 226 -3.17 -4.38 -30.56
C ILE A 226 -3.18 -2.87 -30.79
N TYR A 227 -4.16 -2.17 -30.21
CA TYR A 227 -4.13 -0.72 -30.11
C TYR A 227 -4.31 -0.31 -28.64
N CYS A 228 -3.79 0.86 -28.29
CA CYS A 228 -3.89 1.48 -26.98
C CYS A 228 -4.27 2.95 -27.17
N ALA A 229 -4.78 3.60 -26.11
CA ALA A 229 -4.95 5.04 -26.11
C ALA A 229 -3.58 5.70 -26.32
N GLY A 230 -3.45 6.43 -27.41
CA GLY A 230 -2.28 7.15 -27.84
C GLY A 230 -2.28 8.61 -27.37
N THR A 231 -1.17 9.28 -27.65
CA THR A 231 -0.77 10.57 -27.10
C THR A 231 -0.84 11.64 -28.20
N LYS A 232 -0.56 12.92 -27.89
CA LYS A 232 -0.46 13.96 -28.95
C LYS A 232 0.63 13.66 -30.00
N ARG A 233 1.56 12.74 -29.73
CA ARG A 233 2.67 12.35 -30.62
C ARG A 233 2.34 11.12 -31.48
N ASP A 234 1.35 10.33 -31.07
CA ASP A 234 0.89 9.11 -31.73
C ASP A 234 -0.63 9.02 -31.49
N PRO A 235 -1.46 9.73 -32.28
CA PRO A 235 -2.87 9.93 -31.97
C PRO A 235 -3.65 8.65 -32.28
N LEU A 236 -3.70 7.73 -31.31
CA LEU A 236 -4.60 6.57 -31.30
C LEU A 236 -5.64 6.77 -30.22
N TYR A 237 -6.65 7.60 -30.44
CA TYR A 237 -7.56 7.91 -29.34
C TYR A 237 -8.47 6.71 -29.03
N HIS A 238 -8.54 6.31 -27.75
CA HIS A 238 -9.73 5.59 -27.28
C HIS A 238 -10.86 6.60 -27.29
N ASP A 239 -11.63 6.61 -28.37
CA ASP A 239 -12.89 7.33 -28.36
C ASP A 239 -13.85 6.52 -27.49
N ASN A 240 -14.35 7.18 -26.45
CA ASN A 240 -15.47 6.68 -25.68
C ASN A 240 -16.73 7.32 -26.25
N PRO A 241 -17.44 6.68 -27.19
CA PRO A 241 -18.62 7.30 -27.79
C PRO A 241 -19.83 7.28 -26.83
N SER A 242 -19.64 6.89 -25.55
CA SER A 242 -20.70 6.93 -24.52
C SER A 242 -21.14 8.32 -24.09
N TYR A 243 -20.69 9.38 -24.77
CA TYR A 243 -21.22 10.71 -24.56
C TYR A 243 -21.86 11.21 -25.85
N ASP A 244 -23.16 10.94 -25.95
CA ASP A 244 -24.17 11.52 -26.86
C ASP A 244 -24.00 11.36 -28.38
N THR A 245 -23.10 10.52 -28.89
CA THR A 245 -22.90 10.43 -30.36
C THR A 245 -23.86 9.52 -31.11
N TYR A 246 -24.79 8.84 -30.44
CA TYR A 246 -25.71 7.87 -31.08
C TYR A 246 -27.17 8.31 -31.14
N LYS A 247 -27.42 9.61 -31.12
CA LYS A 247 -28.77 10.15 -31.28
C LYS A 247 -28.71 11.33 -32.25
N THR A 248 -29.63 11.39 -33.21
CA THR A 248 -29.80 12.62 -34.01
C THR A 248 -29.96 13.82 -33.05
N PRO A 249 -29.64 15.06 -33.45
CA PRO A 249 -29.84 16.23 -32.58
C PRO A 249 -31.25 16.29 -31.98
N GLU A 250 -32.23 15.78 -32.70
CA GLU A 250 -33.62 15.62 -32.27
C GLU A 250 -33.80 14.53 -31.21
N GLN A 251 -33.16 13.36 -31.35
CA GLN A 251 -33.18 12.29 -30.35
C GLN A 251 -32.38 12.67 -29.08
N ILE A 252 -31.30 13.45 -29.21
CA ILE A 252 -30.57 14.03 -28.07
C ILE A 252 -31.48 15.04 -27.37
N ALA A 253 -32.15 15.92 -28.12
CA ALA A 253 -33.08 16.88 -27.56
C ALA A 253 -34.31 16.19 -26.93
N GLU A 254 -34.84 15.11 -27.51
CA GLU A 254 -35.92 14.32 -26.93
C GLU A 254 -35.47 13.57 -25.67
N ARG A 255 -34.27 13.00 -25.66
CA ARG A 255 -33.72 12.34 -24.47
C ARG A 255 -33.40 13.35 -23.39
N LEU A 256 -32.77 14.50 -23.69
CA LEU A 256 -32.56 15.58 -22.73
C LEU A 256 -33.89 16.13 -22.22
N ARG A 257 -34.93 16.24 -23.05
CA ARG A 257 -36.28 16.59 -22.59
C ARG A 257 -36.92 15.48 -21.76
N ALA A 258 -36.66 14.21 -22.07
CA ALA A 258 -37.16 13.06 -21.33
C ALA A 258 -36.46 12.94 -19.98
N ASP A 259 -35.13 13.09 -19.93
CA ASP A 259 -34.28 13.11 -18.75
C ASP A 259 -34.55 14.36 -17.92
N GLN A 260 -34.77 15.54 -18.52
CA GLN A 260 -35.25 16.72 -17.79
C GLN A 260 -36.67 16.53 -17.28
N LYS A 261 -37.56 15.86 -18.01
CA LYS A 261 -38.90 15.50 -17.53
C LYS A 261 -38.86 14.43 -16.46
N GLU A 262 -37.92 13.50 -16.52
CA GLU A 262 -37.71 12.42 -15.57
C GLU A 262 -37.04 12.97 -14.31
N GLU A 263 -36.09 13.89 -14.45
CA GLU A 263 -35.46 14.64 -13.36
C GLU A 263 -36.42 15.67 -12.77
N GLU A 264 -37.30 16.31 -13.56
CA GLU A 264 -38.44 17.10 -13.06
C GLU A 264 -39.52 16.22 -12.45
N PHE A 265 -39.75 15.01 -12.95
CA PHE A 265 -40.70 14.04 -12.39
C PHE A 265 -40.16 13.44 -11.09
N LEU A 266 -38.86 13.16 -11.01
CA LEU A 266 -38.13 12.73 -9.82
C LEU A 266 -38.03 13.89 -8.83
N ARG A 267 -37.75 15.13 -9.26
CA ARG A 267 -37.83 16.32 -8.41
C ARG A 267 -39.26 16.61 -7.96
N ARG A 268 -40.27 16.40 -8.80
CA ARG A 268 -41.69 16.51 -8.44
C ARG A 268 -42.10 15.36 -7.53
N GLN A 269 -41.56 14.15 -7.67
CA GLN A 269 -41.77 13.03 -6.74
C GLN A 269 -41.04 13.28 -5.41
N GLU A 270 -39.82 13.79 -5.42
CA GLU A 270 -39.05 14.22 -4.25
C GLU A 270 -39.74 15.41 -3.55
N GLN A 271 -40.36 16.32 -4.31
CA GLN A 271 -41.16 17.43 -3.77
C GLN A 271 -42.59 17.02 -3.37
N GLN A 272 -43.19 15.98 -3.99
CA GLN A 272 -44.52 15.47 -3.65
C GLN A 272 -44.52 14.35 -2.61
N THR A 273 -43.35 13.81 -2.24
CA THR A 273 -43.25 12.84 -1.15
C THR A 273 -42.14 13.20 -0.16
N ARG A 274 -42.43 14.20 0.69
CA ARG A 274 -42.31 14.09 2.16
C ARG A 274 -42.65 15.44 2.79
N LYS A 275 -43.78 15.50 3.51
CA LYS A 275 -43.85 16.42 4.64
C LYS A 275 -42.65 16.14 5.55
N PRO A 276 -41.91 17.14 6.04
CA PRO A 276 -40.67 16.92 6.77
C PRO A 276 -40.91 16.00 7.96
N LEU A 277 -40.11 14.93 8.06
CA LEU A 277 -40.10 14.05 9.23
C LEU A 277 -39.39 14.78 10.36
N LYS A 278 -40.15 15.18 11.38
CA LYS A 278 -39.58 15.62 12.67
C LYS A 278 -39.48 14.40 13.57
N LEU A 279 -38.34 14.23 14.27
CA LEU A 279 -38.16 13.13 15.23
C LEU A 279 -39.24 13.13 16.32
N ASP A 280 -39.80 14.29 16.65
CA ASP A 280 -40.88 14.45 17.64
C ASP A 280 -42.22 13.80 17.22
N MET A 281 -42.34 13.35 15.97
CA MET A 281 -43.56 12.79 15.37
C MET A 281 -43.44 11.28 15.09
N ILE A 282 -42.45 10.61 15.68
CA ILE A 282 -42.44 9.14 15.82
C ILE A 282 -43.29 8.82 17.05
N VAL A 283 -44.43 8.17 16.83
CA VAL A 283 -45.41 7.85 17.87
C VAL A 283 -45.36 6.36 18.19
N THR A 284 -44.91 6.05 19.40
CA THR A 284 -44.96 4.71 19.98
C THR A 284 -46.37 4.45 20.50
N LEU A 285 -47.05 3.45 19.96
CA LEU A 285 -48.41 3.06 20.31
C LEU A 285 -48.40 1.85 21.25
N ASP A 286 -48.80 2.03 22.50
CA ASP A 286 -49.12 0.93 23.41
C ASP A 286 -50.59 0.52 23.24
N ILE A 287 -50.83 -0.68 22.72
CA ILE A 287 -52.16 -1.19 22.38
C ILE A 287 -52.55 -2.27 23.39
N GLN A 288 -53.38 -1.90 24.36
CA GLN A 288 -53.82 -2.79 25.44
C GLN A 288 -55.27 -3.25 25.22
N ARG A 289 -55.52 -4.54 25.37
CA ARG A 289 -56.87 -5.09 25.30
C ARG A 289 -57.59 -4.96 26.65
N LYS A 290 -58.74 -4.27 26.69
CA LYS A 290 -59.59 -4.13 27.88
C LYS A 290 -61.06 -4.30 27.53
N ASP A 291 -61.75 -5.24 28.16
CA ASP A 291 -63.22 -5.42 28.15
C ASP A 291 -63.92 -5.25 26.77
N GLY A 292 -63.38 -5.90 25.73
CA GLY A 292 -63.97 -5.87 24.38
C GLY A 292 -63.52 -4.71 23.48
N PHE A 293 -62.69 -3.80 23.99
CA PHE A 293 -62.08 -2.69 23.26
C PHE A 293 -60.54 -2.73 23.34
N CYS A 294 -59.87 -1.93 22.52
CA CYS A 294 -58.43 -1.70 22.55
C CYS A 294 -58.18 -0.26 23.02
N SER A 295 -57.45 -0.10 24.12
CA SER A 295 -56.91 1.18 24.56
C SER A 295 -55.59 1.41 23.84
N VAL A 296 -55.47 2.50 23.08
CA VAL A 296 -54.25 2.85 22.36
C VAL A 296 -53.68 4.13 22.93
N GLU A 297 -52.48 4.03 23.51
CA GLU A 297 -51.76 5.16 24.06
C GLU A 297 -50.57 5.50 23.16
N GLY A 298 -50.60 6.67 22.52
CA GLY A 298 -49.52 7.13 21.63
C GLY A 298 -48.62 8.15 22.31
N ARG A 299 -47.32 7.86 22.39
CA ARG A 299 -46.30 8.75 22.96
C ARG A 299 -45.21 9.07 21.95
N ASN A 300 -44.64 10.27 22.02
CA ASN A 300 -43.45 10.57 21.22
C ASN A 300 -42.17 9.96 21.83
N LEU A 301 -41.04 10.07 21.13
CA LEU A 301 -39.73 9.58 21.61
C LEU A 301 -39.25 10.21 22.93
N HIS A 302 -39.79 11.37 23.31
CA HIS A 302 -39.51 12.04 24.58
C HIS A 302 -40.44 11.57 25.71
N GLY A 303 -41.37 10.65 25.43
CA GLY A 303 -42.32 10.09 26.41
C GLY A 303 -43.57 10.95 26.65
N THR A 304 -43.74 12.06 25.92
CA THR A 304 -44.93 12.91 26.00
C THR A 304 -46.11 12.22 25.34
N LEU A 305 -47.26 12.20 26.04
CA LEU A 305 -48.51 11.65 25.53
C LEU A 305 -49.06 12.54 24.41
N LEU A 306 -49.30 11.96 23.23
CA LEU A 306 -49.81 12.64 22.04
C LEU A 306 -51.27 12.26 21.72
N CYS A 307 -51.65 11.01 21.97
CA CYS A 307 -53.03 10.55 21.77
C CYS A 307 -53.41 9.45 22.77
N ASN A 308 -54.69 9.38 23.11
CA ASN A 308 -55.25 8.32 23.95
C ASN A 308 -56.63 7.94 23.42
N LEU A 309 -56.66 6.84 22.68
CA LEU A 309 -57.82 6.42 21.91
C LEU A 309 -58.42 5.14 22.50
N SER A 310 -59.76 5.06 22.51
CA SER A 310 -60.48 3.82 22.77
C SER A 310 -61.10 3.33 21.47
N CYS A 311 -60.54 2.24 20.93
CA CYS A 311 -60.86 1.73 19.61
C CYS A 311 -61.54 0.35 19.70
N SER A 312 -62.37 0.03 18.70
CA SER A 312 -62.91 -1.34 18.55
C SER A 312 -61.81 -2.32 18.17
N GLN A 313 -61.89 -3.56 18.66
CA GLN A 313 -60.95 -4.64 18.31
C GLN A 313 -60.94 -5.00 16.82
N ALA A 314 -62.03 -4.72 16.11
CA ALA A 314 -62.19 -4.99 14.68
C ALA A 314 -61.67 -3.86 13.77
N MET A 315 -61.26 -2.72 14.35
CA MET A 315 -60.73 -1.58 13.59
C MET A 315 -59.40 -1.96 12.92
N THR A 316 -59.18 -1.46 11.71
CA THR A 316 -57.95 -1.71 10.95
C THR A 316 -56.82 -0.77 11.33
N VAL A 317 -55.57 -1.17 11.06
CA VAL A 317 -54.40 -0.31 11.29
C VAL A 317 -54.46 0.99 10.47
N ASN A 318 -55.10 0.97 9.28
CA ASN A 318 -55.32 2.18 8.49
C ASN A 318 -56.26 3.18 9.19
N GLU A 319 -57.37 2.69 9.73
CA GLU A 319 -58.33 3.52 10.48
C GLU A 319 -57.71 4.07 11.76
N LEU A 320 -56.91 3.26 12.46
CA LEU A 320 -56.13 3.70 13.62
C LEU A 320 -55.15 4.80 13.24
N ARG A 321 -54.43 4.66 12.13
CA ARG A 321 -53.48 5.67 11.63
C ARG A 321 -54.19 6.99 11.35
N GLY A 322 -55.41 6.94 10.80
CA GLY A 322 -56.26 8.12 10.62
C GLY A 322 -56.61 8.81 11.94
N GLN A 323 -57.02 8.06 12.96
CA GLN A 323 -57.39 8.61 14.27
C GLN A 323 -56.19 9.17 15.04
N VAL A 324 -55.08 8.45 15.06
CA VAL A 324 -53.82 8.92 15.69
C VAL A 324 -53.34 10.19 15.01
N LYS A 325 -53.47 10.29 13.68
CA LYS A 325 -53.11 11.48 12.93
C LYS A 325 -53.98 12.68 13.27
N GLN A 326 -55.27 12.47 13.48
CA GLN A 326 -56.20 13.52 13.85
C GLN A 326 -55.92 14.11 15.25
N GLU A 327 -55.47 13.28 16.20
CA GLU A 327 -55.12 13.75 17.56
C GLU A 327 -53.69 14.29 17.66
N ALA A 328 -52.71 13.65 17.01
CA ALA A 328 -51.29 14.00 17.14
C ALA A 328 -50.83 15.12 16.19
N ASP A 329 -51.47 15.29 15.03
CA ASP A 329 -51.14 16.34 14.04
C ASP A 329 -52.40 16.83 13.30
N PRO A 330 -53.31 17.57 13.98
CA PRO A 330 -54.60 17.98 13.42
C PRO A 330 -54.49 18.88 12.18
N ASP A 331 -53.38 19.59 12.02
CA ASP A 331 -53.10 20.45 10.87
C ASP A 331 -52.48 19.68 9.68
N ASP A 332 -52.22 18.37 9.85
CA ASP A 332 -51.61 17.48 8.87
C ASP A 332 -50.33 18.10 8.25
N LEU A 333 -49.43 18.60 9.10
CA LEU A 333 -48.23 19.30 8.64
C LEU A 333 -47.04 18.36 8.48
N THR A 334 -47.08 17.16 9.05
CA THR A 334 -45.98 16.20 9.11
C THR A 334 -46.40 14.75 8.86
N ASN A 335 -45.45 13.91 8.44
CA ASN A 335 -45.68 12.48 8.31
C ASN A 335 -45.44 11.79 9.65
N LEU A 336 -46.45 11.12 10.20
CA LEU A 336 -46.36 10.33 11.42
C LEU A 336 -45.82 8.93 11.13
N MET A 337 -44.82 8.51 11.88
CA MET A 337 -44.39 7.11 11.91
C MET A 337 -44.95 6.46 13.17
N LEU A 338 -45.68 5.36 12.99
CA LEU A 338 -46.26 4.58 14.08
C LEU A 338 -45.37 3.38 14.36
N CYS A 339 -44.91 3.24 15.60
CA CYS A 339 -44.18 2.07 16.06
C CYS A 339 -44.85 1.43 17.26
N LEU A 340 -44.66 0.13 17.43
CA LEU A 340 -45.02 -0.59 18.65
C LEU A 340 -43.91 -0.45 19.71
N PRO A 341 -44.17 -0.79 20.98
CA PRO A 341 -43.19 -0.64 22.05
C PRO A 341 -41.90 -1.46 21.85
N ASP A 342 -41.99 -2.54 21.07
CA ASP A 342 -40.86 -3.41 20.69
C ASP A 342 -39.99 -2.84 19.55
N GLY A 343 -40.38 -1.68 18.99
CA GLY A 343 -39.71 -1.01 17.89
C GLY A 343 -40.18 -1.43 16.50
N GLN A 344 -41.17 -2.31 16.38
CA GLN A 344 -41.73 -2.70 15.09
C GLN A 344 -42.52 -1.52 14.47
N LEU A 345 -42.19 -1.17 13.23
CA LEU A 345 -42.89 -0.14 12.49
C LEU A 345 -44.19 -0.67 11.87
N LEU A 346 -45.29 0.03 12.12
CA LEU A 346 -46.56 -0.20 11.43
C LEU A 346 -46.51 0.51 10.07
N THR A 347 -46.03 -0.20 9.05
CA THR A 347 -45.98 0.25 7.65
C THR A 347 -47.31 0.04 6.91
N GLN A 348 -47.41 0.54 5.67
CA GLN A 348 -48.61 0.39 4.83
C GLN A 348 -49.01 -1.07 4.55
N GLU A 349 -48.06 -2.01 4.60
CA GLU A 349 -48.33 -3.44 4.44
C GLU A 349 -49.25 -4.00 5.54
N HIS A 350 -49.29 -3.32 6.69
CA HIS A 350 -50.08 -3.72 7.84
C HIS A 350 -51.46 -3.04 7.89
N ASP A 351 -51.73 -2.07 7.00
CA ASP A 351 -52.93 -1.23 7.02
C ASP A 351 -54.24 -2.06 6.95
N GLY A 352 -54.22 -3.23 6.32
CA GLY A 352 -55.36 -4.15 6.21
C GLY A 352 -55.57 -5.12 7.39
N THR A 353 -54.72 -5.06 8.42
CA THR A 353 -54.82 -5.97 9.58
C THR A 353 -55.66 -5.38 10.71
N MET A 354 -56.37 -6.22 11.45
CA MET A 354 -57.19 -5.79 12.60
C MET A 354 -56.34 -5.52 13.84
N LEU A 355 -56.74 -4.51 14.62
CA LEU A 355 -56.12 -4.09 15.87
C LEU A 355 -55.96 -5.21 16.90
N ALA A 356 -56.92 -6.13 16.96
CA ALA A 356 -56.86 -7.31 17.85
C ALA A 356 -55.61 -8.19 17.64
N ARG A 357 -54.99 -8.16 16.44
CA ARG A 357 -53.76 -8.90 16.14
C ARG A 357 -52.52 -8.28 16.77
N TRP A 358 -52.58 -6.99 17.10
CA TRP A 358 -51.47 -6.19 17.59
C TRP A 358 -51.61 -5.82 19.07
N SER A 359 -52.75 -6.17 19.69
CA SER A 359 -52.97 -5.98 21.12
C SER A 359 -52.29 -7.09 21.92
N VAL A 360 -51.44 -6.72 22.86
CA VAL A 360 -50.77 -7.68 23.76
C VAL A 360 -51.66 -7.93 24.98
N GLU A 361 -51.84 -9.21 25.34
CA GLU A 361 -52.47 -9.62 26.60
C GLU A 361 -51.48 -9.33 27.74
N SER A 362 -51.90 -8.56 28.75
CA SER A 362 -50.98 -7.96 29.71
C SER A 362 -50.28 -8.98 30.62
N GLN A 363 -48.93 -9.06 30.56
CA GLN A 363 -47.92 -9.24 31.66
C GLN A 363 -46.56 -9.84 31.16
N PRO A 364 -45.41 -9.72 31.88
CA PRO A 364 -44.80 -8.58 32.61
C PRO A 364 -43.35 -8.23 32.12
N VAL A 365 -42.98 -6.95 32.24
CA VAL A 365 -41.64 -6.29 32.22
C VAL A 365 -40.53 -6.92 31.34
N GLU A 366 -40.41 -6.43 30.09
CA GLU A 366 -39.21 -6.60 29.26
C GLU A 366 -37.99 -5.86 29.86
N ALA A 367 -36.78 -6.38 29.59
CA ALA A 367 -35.53 -5.75 30.00
C ALA A 367 -35.45 -4.28 29.53
N PRO A 368 -34.83 -3.37 30.31
CA PRO A 368 -34.78 -1.95 29.99
C PRO A 368 -34.30 -1.70 28.55
N PRO A 369 -34.94 -0.81 27.78
CA PRO A 369 -34.59 -0.54 26.38
C PRO A 369 -33.12 -0.16 26.19
N GLU A 370 -32.50 0.45 27.20
CA GLU A 370 -31.08 0.80 27.23
C GLU A 370 -30.16 -0.44 27.11
N ALA A 371 -30.49 -1.55 27.78
CA ALA A 371 -29.69 -2.77 27.75
C ALA A 371 -29.73 -3.44 26.37
N ARG A 372 -30.89 -3.40 25.70
CA ARG A 372 -31.06 -3.96 24.34
C ARG A 372 -30.26 -3.15 23.31
N LEU A 373 -30.26 -1.82 23.43
CA LEU A 373 -29.49 -0.94 22.54
C LEU A 373 -27.99 -1.15 22.73
N GLU A 374 -27.53 -1.29 23.96
CA GLU A 374 -26.12 -1.59 24.30
C GLU A 374 -25.67 -2.91 23.64
N MET A 375 -26.47 -3.98 23.77
CA MET A 375 -26.13 -5.29 23.18
C MET A 375 -26.17 -5.26 21.64
N ASN A 376 -27.11 -4.53 21.03
CA ASN A 376 -27.17 -4.38 19.58
C ASN A 376 -25.98 -3.57 19.02
N ASN A 377 -25.45 -2.61 19.79
CA ASN A 377 -24.28 -1.84 19.38
C ASN A 377 -22.99 -2.67 19.42
N LEU A 378 -22.88 -3.61 20.35
CA LEU A 378 -21.72 -4.50 20.47
C LEU A 378 -21.83 -5.74 19.57
N TYR A 379 -22.97 -6.43 19.58
CA TYR A 379 -23.12 -7.76 18.97
C TYR A 379 -24.22 -7.88 17.90
N GLY A 380 -24.93 -6.79 17.60
CA GLY A 380 -26.15 -6.83 16.78
C GLY A 380 -25.96 -7.12 15.29
N SER A 381 -24.73 -7.04 14.78
CA SER A 381 -24.40 -7.47 13.42
C SER A 381 -23.04 -8.15 13.40
N PHE A 382 -22.77 -8.93 12.35
CA PHE A 382 -21.50 -9.64 12.20
C PHE A 382 -20.28 -8.70 12.32
N LEU A 383 -20.31 -7.55 11.65
CA LEU A 383 -19.18 -6.60 11.70
C LEU A 383 -18.99 -5.98 13.08
N LYS A 384 -20.09 -5.68 13.79
CA LYS A 384 -20.05 -5.17 15.16
C LYS A 384 -19.45 -6.23 16.11
N ALA A 385 -19.98 -7.45 16.04
CA ALA A 385 -19.47 -8.56 16.83
C ALA A 385 -18.00 -8.88 16.52
N LEU A 386 -17.59 -8.83 15.25
CA LEU A 386 -16.21 -9.02 14.82
C LEU A 386 -15.29 -7.95 15.44
N TYR A 387 -15.72 -6.68 15.39
CA TYR A 387 -14.96 -5.58 15.98
C TYR A 387 -14.88 -5.69 17.51
N THR A 388 -15.99 -6.03 18.18
CA THR A 388 -15.99 -6.28 19.63
C THR A 388 -15.08 -7.46 20.01
N MET A 389 -15.07 -8.55 19.23
CA MET A 389 -14.14 -9.66 19.47
C MET A 389 -12.68 -9.28 19.19
N PHE A 390 -12.43 -8.39 18.24
CA PHE A 390 -11.11 -7.80 18.02
C PHE A 390 -10.65 -6.97 19.23
N GLU A 391 -11.55 -6.13 19.79
CA GLU A 391 -11.29 -5.36 21.01
C GLU A 391 -11.05 -6.28 22.21
N VAL A 392 -11.83 -7.36 22.37
CA VAL A 392 -11.62 -8.38 23.40
C VAL A 392 -10.22 -8.99 23.29
N THR A 393 -9.73 -9.18 22.06
CA THR A 393 -8.44 -9.82 21.80
C THR A 393 -7.24 -8.92 22.11
N HIS A 394 -7.33 -7.62 21.81
CA HIS A 394 -6.15 -6.73 21.82
C HIS A 394 -6.19 -5.64 22.90
N SER A 395 -7.37 -5.19 23.35
CA SER A 395 -7.47 -4.02 24.25
C SER A 395 -7.24 -4.34 25.73
N GLY A 396 -7.27 -5.62 26.10
CA GLY A 396 -7.23 -6.07 27.51
C GLY A 396 -8.45 -5.66 28.35
N SER A 397 -9.34 -4.81 27.82
CA SER A 397 -10.54 -4.31 28.49
C SER A 397 -11.77 -5.18 28.22
N TRP A 398 -11.57 -6.46 27.86
CA TRP A 398 -12.65 -7.40 27.59
C TRP A 398 -13.71 -7.52 28.71
N PRO A 399 -13.44 -7.30 30.01
CA PRO A 399 -14.49 -7.39 31.02
C PRO A 399 -15.61 -6.36 30.83
N THR A 400 -15.33 -5.19 30.23
CA THR A 400 -16.34 -4.14 30.03
C THR A 400 -17.36 -4.52 28.96
N VAL A 401 -16.96 -5.30 27.96
CA VAL A 401 -17.82 -5.76 26.86
C VAL A 401 -18.44 -7.13 27.10
N VAL A 402 -17.83 -7.94 27.98
CA VAL A 402 -18.31 -9.30 28.31
C VAL A 402 -19.26 -9.30 29.51
N ARG A 403 -18.95 -8.59 30.61
CA ARG A 403 -19.79 -8.60 31.83
C ARG A 403 -21.26 -8.22 31.58
N PRO A 404 -21.59 -7.19 30.78
CA PRO A 404 -22.98 -6.85 30.50
C PRO A 404 -23.75 -7.99 29.81
N VAL A 405 -23.07 -8.82 29.00
CA VAL A 405 -23.69 -9.99 28.35
C VAL A 405 -24.04 -11.06 29.39
N LEU A 406 -23.13 -11.33 30.32
CA LEU A 406 -23.34 -12.33 31.38
C LEU A 406 -24.42 -11.90 32.37
N GLU A 407 -24.46 -10.61 32.72
CA GLU A 407 -25.36 -10.07 33.75
C GLU A 407 -26.75 -9.71 33.21
N LYS A 408 -26.85 -9.24 31.96
CA LYS A 408 -28.11 -8.72 31.38
C LYS A 408 -28.77 -9.65 30.37
N VAL A 409 -28.06 -10.66 29.84
CA VAL A 409 -28.59 -11.60 28.82
C VAL A 409 -28.69 -13.02 29.39
N ASP A 410 -27.57 -13.71 29.55
CA ASP A 410 -27.53 -15.05 30.13
C ASP A 410 -26.11 -15.41 30.63
N PRO A 411 -25.95 -15.97 31.86
CA PRO A 411 -24.66 -16.40 32.37
C PRO A 411 -23.96 -17.49 31.55
N TRP A 412 -24.66 -18.30 30.75
CA TRP A 412 -24.06 -19.39 29.96
C TRP A 412 -23.03 -18.91 28.94
N TYR A 413 -23.13 -17.66 28.48
CA TYR A 413 -22.13 -17.06 27.59
C TYR A 413 -20.73 -16.96 28.22
N ALA A 414 -20.62 -17.09 29.55
CA ALA A 414 -19.34 -17.18 30.24
C ALA A 414 -18.44 -18.30 29.69
N LEU A 415 -19.02 -19.47 29.36
CA LEU A 415 -18.26 -20.61 28.86
C LEU A 415 -17.57 -20.30 27.53
N PHE A 416 -18.27 -19.61 26.63
CA PHE A 416 -17.73 -19.19 25.34
C PHE A 416 -16.57 -18.20 25.52
N PHE A 417 -16.79 -17.11 26.26
CA PHE A 417 -15.77 -16.07 26.42
C PHE A 417 -14.54 -16.55 27.19
N LEU A 418 -14.70 -17.38 28.23
CA LEU A 418 -13.57 -17.95 28.97
C LEU A 418 -12.70 -18.85 28.08
N THR A 419 -13.34 -19.69 27.25
CA THR A 419 -12.62 -20.56 26.31
C THR A 419 -11.89 -19.72 25.25
N TYR A 420 -12.53 -18.69 24.71
CA TYR A 420 -11.93 -17.79 23.72
C TYR A 420 -10.71 -17.05 24.30
N ILE A 421 -10.84 -16.45 25.50
CA ILE A 421 -9.77 -15.67 26.13
C ILE A 421 -8.56 -16.55 26.43
N THR A 422 -8.78 -17.74 26.97
CA THR A 422 -7.68 -18.67 27.30
C THR A 422 -6.94 -19.17 26.06
N LEU A 423 -7.66 -19.57 25.02
CA LEU A 423 -7.04 -20.09 23.80
C LEU A 423 -6.43 -18.99 22.93
N VAL A 424 -7.19 -17.95 22.62
CA VAL A 424 -6.76 -16.94 21.65
C VAL A 424 -5.84 -15.92 22.29
N VAL A 425 -6.25 -15.30 23.40
CA VAL A 425 -5.49 -14.20 24.02
C VAL A 425 -4.26 -14.73 24.74
N PHE A 426 -4.39 -15.80 25.52
CA PHE A 426 -3.26 -16.31 26.30
C PHE A 426 -2.38 -17.31 25.55
N ALA A 427 -2.92 -18.20 24.72
CA ALA A 427 -2.07 -19.15 23.98
C ALA A 427 -1.61 -18.58 22.64
N VAL A 428 -2.53 -18.24 21.72
CA VAL A 428 -2.17 -17.86 20.34
C VAL A 428 -1.35 -16.57 20.30
N ILE A 429 -1.84 -15.47 20.90
CA ILE A 429 -1.13 -14.18 20.86
C ILE A 429 0.26 -14.27 21.51
N ARG A 430 0.40 -15.04 22.60
CA ARG A 430 1.70 -15.22 23.26
C ARG A 430 2.66 -16.07 22.44
N VAL A 431 2.18 -17.13 21.79
CA VAL A 431 2.99 -17.94 20.88
C VAL A 431 3.48 -17.11 19.69
N VAL A 432 2.59 -16.35 19.06
CA VAL A 432 2.94 -15.46 17.95
C VAL A 432 3.98 -14.43 18.38
N THR A 433 3.79 -13.79 19.54
CA THR A 433 4.76 -12.82 20.10
C THR A 433 6.13 -13.47 20.34
N ALA A 434 6.15 -14.69 20.87
CA ALA A 434 7.39 -15.43 21.12
C ALA A 434 8.11 -15.81 19.83
N LEU A 435 7.38 -16.17 18.77
CA LEU A 435 7.96 -16.44 17.45
C LEU A 435 8.60 -15.21 16.83
N PHE A 436 7.93 -14.05 16.88
CA PHE A 436 8.51 -12.79 16.40
C PHE A 436 9.76 -12.38 17.17
N LEU A 437 9.75 -12.55 18.50
CA LEU A 437 10.93 -12.28 19.32
C LEU A 437 12.09 -13.22 18.98
N LYS A 438 11.80 -14.51 18.78
CA LYS A 438 12.80 -15.51 18.38
C LYS A 438 13.46 -15.13 17.04
N GLU A 439 12.65 -14.77 16.04
CA GLU A 439 13.17 -14.40 14.71
C GLU A 439 14.01 -13.12 14.76
N THR A 440 13.56 -12.15 15.56
CA THR A 440 14.29 -10.89 15.75
C THR A 440 15.65 -11.12 16.41
N LEU A 441 15.69 -11.96 17.45
CA LEU A 441 16.93 -12.33 18.13
C LEU A 441 17.87 -13.13 17.22
N ALA A 442 17.34 -14.08 16.44
CA ALA A 442 18.13 -14.85 15.48
C ALA A 442 18.73 -13.97 14.37
N SER A 443 17.97 -12.98 13.87
CA SER A 443 18.50 -12.00 12.90
C SER A 443 19.61 -11.15 13.52
N ALA A 444 19.44 -10.71 14.77
CA ALA A 444 20.44 -9.91 15.47
C ALA A 444 21.74 -10.69 15.73
N GLU A 445 21.64 -11.99 16.04
CA GLU A 445 22.81 -12.88 16.19
C GLU A 445 23.54 -13.06 14.85
N ASN A 446 22.80 -13.34 13.76
CA ASN A 446 23.40 -13.48 12.42
C ASN A 446 24.08 -12.20 11.95
N ASP A 447 23.50 -11.02 12.22
CA ASP A 447 24.12 -9.73 11.85
C ASP A 447 25.44 -9.51 12.61
N ALA A 448 25.50 -9.90 13.89
CA ALA A 448 26.72 -9.81 14.68
C ALA A 448 27.81 -10.76 14.15
N ASP A 449 27.45 -12.00 13.82
CA ASP A 449 28.38 -12.99 13.27
C ASP A 449 28.89 -12.58 11.87
N MET A 450 28.01 -12.12 10.99
CA MET A 450 28.38 -11.60 9.67
C MET A 450 29.28 -10.37 9.76
N ALA A 451 29.02 -9.45 10.68
CA ALA A 451 29.88 -8.29 10.90
C ALA A 451 31.29 -8.69 11.38
N MET A 452 31.38 -9.69 12.24
CA MET A 452 32.66 -10.19 12.75
C MET A 452 33.45 -10.93 11.66
N GLU A 453 32.79 -11.77 10.85
CA GLU A 453 33.42 -12.46 9.73
C GLU A 453 33.90 -11.50 8.64
N ASN A 454 33.09 -10.49 8.28
CA ASN A 454 33.49 -9.49 7.29
C ASN A 454 34.69 -8.67 7.78
N SER A 455 34.72 -8.31 9.06
CA SER A 455 35.88 -7.63 9.68
C SER A 455 37.16 -8.47 9.59
N ARG A 456 37.06 -9.78 9.84
CA ARG A 456 38.19 -10.71 9.72
C ARG A 456 38.65 -10.88 8.28
N ARG A 457 37.72 -10.92 7.32
CA ARG A 457 38.02 -11.01 5.89
C ARG A 457 38.76 -9.77 5.39
N VAL A 458 38.26 -8.57 5.73
CA VAL A 458 38.91 -7.30 5.40
C VAL A 458 40.31 -7.20 6.01
N ALA A 459 40.49 -7.64 7.26
CA ALA A 459 41.81 -7.68 7.90
C ALA A 459 42.77 -8.63 7.15
N GLY A 460 42.31 -9.82 6.76
CA GLY A 460 43.12 -10.77 5.98
C GLY A 460 43.49 -10.28 4.58
N GLU A 461 42.56 -9.65 3.87
CA GLU A 461 42.83 -9.02 2.57
C GLU A 461 43.81 -7.86 2.67
N THR A 462 43.72 -7.06 3.74
CA THR A 462 44.67 -5.97 4.01
C THR A 462 46.07 -6.53 4.26
N HIS A 463 46.18 -7.61 5.05
CA HIS A 463 47.46 -8.26 5.34
C HIS A 463 48.13 -8.80 4.08
N ARG A 464 47.40 -9.54 3.22
CA ARG A 464 47.94 -10.04 1.95
C ARG A 464 48.43 -8.93 1.03
N LYS A 465 47.69 -7.83 0.94
CA LYS A 465 48.13 -6.67 0.13
C LYS A 465 49.39 -6.01 0.69
N LEU A 466 49.58 -6.01 2.01
CA LEU A 466 50.81 -5.53 2.63
C LEU A 466 51.99 -6.46 2.31
N GLU A 467 51.78 -7.78 2.34
CA GLU A 467 52.80 -8.76 1.91
C GLU A 467 53.17 -8.59 0.43
N ASP A 468 52.18 -8.43 -0.46
CA ASP A 468 52.41 -8.21 -1.89
C ASP A 468 53.22 -6.93 -2.16
N LEU A 469 52.92 -5.85 -1.41
CA LEU A 469 53.67 -4.59 -1.52
C LEU A 469 55.09 -4.70 -0.97
N PHE A 470 55.30 -5.50 0.09
CA PHE A 470 56.62 -5.77 0.65
C PHE A 470 57.50 -6.51 -0.36
N VAL A 471 56.97 -7.58 -0.96
CA VAL A 471 57.69 -8.35 -1.98
C VAL A 471 58.01 -7.52 -3.22
N ALA A 472 57.17 -6.54 -3.56
CA ALA A 472 57.45 -5.63 -4.67
C ALA A 472 58.50 -4.55 -4.34
N ALA A 473 58.79 -4.33 -3.06
CA ALA A 473 59.73 -3.33 -2.56
C ALA A 473 61.12 -3.89 -2.27
N ASP A 474 61.20 -5.18 -1.92
CA ASP A 474 62.43 -5.95 -1.71
C ASP A 474 63.08 -6.26 -3.07
N GLU A 475 64.04 -5.42 -3.50
CA GLU A 475 64.64 -5.52 -4.83
C GLU A 475 65.72 -6.61 -4.91
N ASP A 476 66.42 -6.87 -3.80
CA ASP A 476 67.47 -7.87 -3.72
C ASP A 476 66.99 -9.26 -3.24
N GLY A 477 65.77 -9.34 -2.70
CA GLY A 477 65.09 -10.56 -2.31
C GLY A 477 65.62 -11.14 -1.00
N ASP A 478 66.23 -10.33 -0.13
CA ASP A 478 66.81 -10.78 1.13
C ASP A 478 65.77 -10.98 2.26
N GLY A 479 64.52 -10.59 2.02
CA GLY A 479 63.40 -10.72 2.96
C GLY A 479 63.30 -9.58 3.97
N SER A 480 64.06 -8.51 3.77
CA SER A 480 64.07 -7.26 4.55
C SER A 480 64.00 -6.04 3.61
N LEU A 481 63.74 -4.86 4.17
CA LEU A 481 63.82 -3.61 3.42
C LEU A 481 64.92 -2.74 4.01
N SER A 482 65.92 -2.43 3.19
CA SER A 482 66.93 -1.42 3.53
C SER A 482 66.33 0.00 3.55
N PRO A 483 66.99 0.99 4.19
CA PRO A 483 66.53 2.37 4.17
C PRO A 483 66.32 2.93 2.76
N GLU A 484 67.20 2.58 1.82
CA GLU A 484 67.12 3.02 0.43
C GLU A 484 65.95 2.39 -0.33
N GLU A 485 65.71 1.08 -0.15
CA GLU A 485 64.58 0.37 -0.76
C GLU A 485 63.25 0.85 -0.18
N PHE A 486 63.19 1.08 1.13
CA PHE A 486 61.98 1.60 1.78
C PHE A 486 61.61 2.99 1.27
N VAL A 487 62.58 3.90 1.12
CA VAL A 487 62.33 5.25 0.56
C VAL A 487 61.86 5.16 -0.88
N THR A 488 62.45 4.25 -1.67
CA THR A 488 62.07 4.02 -3.07
C THR A 488 60.65 3.46 -3.16
N ALA A 489 60.31 2.47 -2.34
CA ALA A 489 58.99 1.87 -2.26
C ALA A 489 57.90 2.87 -1.82
N MET A 490 58.20 3.72 -0.83
CA MET A 490 57.28 4.77 -0.36
C MET A 490 57.06 5.90 -1.39
N SER A 491 57.95 6.02 -2.38
CA SER A 491 57.78 6.93 -3.51
C SER A 491 56.85 6.39 -4.60
N LEU A 492 56.54 5.08 -4.59
CA LEU A 492 55.67 4.47 -5.60
C LEU A 492 54.21 4.93 -5.43
N PRO A 493 53.55 5.43 -6.50
CA PRO A 493 52.16 5.90 -6.44
C PRO A 493 51.16 4.83 -5.98
N SER A 494 51.43 3.55 -6.24
CA SER A 494 50.60 2.42 -5.79
C SER A 494 50.62 2.25 -4.27
N VAL A 495 51.82 2.34 -3.67
CA VAL A 495 52.04 2.25 -2.21
C VAL A 495 51.41 3.45 -1.51
N GLN A 496 51.61 4.67 -2.03
CA GLN A 496 51.00 5.89 -1.47
C GLN A 496 49.48 5.85 -1.51
N ARG A 497 48.86 5.36 -2.59
CA ARG A 497 47.40 5.20 -2.66
C ARG A 497 46.89 4.20 -1.64
N PHE A 498 47.61 3.10 -1.43
CA PHE A 498 47.23 2.10 -0.45
C PHE A 498 47.36 2.60 0.99
N LEU A 499 48.42 3.32 1.32
CA LEU A 499 48.61 3.93 2.64
C LEU A 499 47.58 5.01 2.95
N ASN A 500 47.22 5.83 1.96
CA ASN A 500 46.10 6.76 2.08
C ASN A 500 44.77 6.03 2.31
N SER A 501 44.57 4.84 1.75
CA SER A 501 43.38 4.01 2.04
C SER A 501 43.36 3.43 3.46
N LEU A 502 44.52 3.40 4.13
CA LEU A 502 44.68 3.04 5.54
C LEU A 502 44.67 4.28 6.48
N ASP A 503 44.37 5.46 5.94
CA ASP A 503 44.40 6.75 6.65
C ASP A 503 45.80 7.13 7.18
N VAL A 504 46.85 6.61 6.55
CA VAL A 504 48.25 6.92 6.87
C VAL A 504 48.75 7.98 5.90
N SER A 505 48.85 9.23 6.35
CA SER A 505 49.43 10.34 5.58
C SER A 505 50.92 10.47 5.88
N ILE A 506 51.76 9.95 5.01
CA ILE A 506 53.22 10.09 5.14
C ILE A 506 53.64 11.43 4.53
N ARG A 507 54.14 12.33 5.38
CA ARG A 507 54.79 13.59 4.93
C ARG A 507 56.31 13.43 4.83
N ASP A 508 56.90 12.61 5.71
CA ASP A 508 58.33 12.32 5.77
C ASP A 508 58.54 10.81 5.94
N CYS A 509 59.29 10.17 5.05
CA CYS A 509 59.50 8.70 5.06
C CYS A 509 60.55 8.26 6.08
N GLY A 510 61.51 9.13 6.43
CA GLY A 510 62.58 8.83 7.39
C GLY A 510 62.06 8.50 8.80
N PRO A 511 61.25 9.38 9.43
CA PRO A 511 60.69 9.09 10.75
C PRO A 511 59.79 7.86 10.78
N LEU A 512 59.19 7.48 9.64
CA LEU A 512 58.38 6.27 9.56
C LEU A 512 59.26 5.01 9.55
N PHE A 513 60.39 5.03 8.86
CA PHE A 513 61.35 3.93 8.89
C PHE A 513 61.80 3.65 10.33
N ASP A 514 62.20 4.70 11.06
CA ASP A 514 62.63 4.61 12.46
C ASP A 514 61.53 4.13 13.42
N ILE A 515 60.25 4.28 13.05
CA ILE A 515 59.10 3.80 13.84
C ILE A 515 58.81 2.32 13.56
N LEU A 516 59.12 1.85 12.36
CA LEU A 516 58.85 0.47 11.93
C LEU A 516 60.02 -0.48 12.27
N ASP A 517 61.25 0.00 12.17
CA ASP A 517 62.49 -0.69 12.53
C ASP A 517 62.55 -0.96 14.05
N ASP A 518 63.02 -2.14 14.44
CA ASP A 518 63.22 -2.51 15.84
C ASP A 518 64.63 -2.16 16.38
N GLY A 519 65.46 -1.56 15.52
CA GLY A 519 66.76 -0.97 15.81
C GLY A 519 67.94 -1.76 15.22
N ASP A 520 67.68 -2.72 14.33
CA ASP A 520 68.71 -3.45 13.59
C ASP A 520 69.07 -2.77 12.25
N GLY A 521 68.32 -1.73 11.86
CA GLY A 521 68.56 -0.91 10.69
C GLY A 521 67.95 -1.45 9.40
N VAL A 522 67.11 -2.49 9.49
CA VAL A 522 66.33 -3.05 8.38
C VAL A 522 64.88 -3.27 8.80
N ILE A 523 63.96 -3.42 7.85
CA ILE A 523 62.55 -3.71 8.17
C ILE A 523 62.16 -5.07 7.61
N THR A 524 61.84 -6.01 8.49
CA THR A 524 61.29 -7.32 8.10
C THR A 524 59.83 -7.22 7.67
N ILE A 525 59.34 -8.21 6.92
CA ILE A 525 57.92 -8.30 6.53
C ILE A 525 56.97 -8.25 7.74
N THR A 526 57.40 -8.83 8.86
CA THR A 526 56.62 -8.84 10.10
C THR A 526 56.55 -7.47 10.76
N GLU A 527 57.64 -6.70 10.76
CA GLU A 527 57.68 -5.32 11.25
C GLU A 527 56.87 -4.39 10.35
N PHE A 528 57.06 -4.51 9.04
CA PHE A 528 56.33 -3.73 8.05
C PHE A 528 54.81 -3.90 8.20
N CYS A 529 54.32 -5.15 8.21
CA CYS A 529 52.89 -5.44 8.35
C CYS A 529 52.35 -5.00 9.71
N LYS A 530 53.06 -5.32 10.80
CA LYS A 530 52.62 -5.01 12.16
C LYS A 530 52.59 -3.51 12.40
N GLY A 531 53.63 -2.79 12.01
CA GLY A 531 53.73 -1.36 12.23
C GLY A 531 52.73 -0.56 11.37
N LEU A 532 52.53 -0.91 10.10
CA LEU A 532 51.49 -0.28 9.28
C LEU A 532 50.07 -0.59 9.76
N MET A 533 49.82 -1.78 10.31
CA MET A 533 48.53 -2.10 10.95
C MET A 533 48.30 -1.32 12.25
N GLN A 534 49.36 -1.00 13.00
CA GLN A 534 49.29 -0.19 14.23
C GLN A 534 49.10 1.31 13.93
N LEU A 535 49.60 1.77 12.79
CA LEU A 535 49.44 3.15 12.32
C LEU A 535 48.08 3.42 11.64
N LYS A 536 47.26 2.39 11.45
CA LYS A 536 45.97 2.49 10.80
C LYS A 536 44.95 3.27 11.65
N GLY A 537 44.52 4.41 11.13
CA GLY A 537 43.46 5.23 11.71
C GLY A 537 43.89 6.10 12.89
N GLN A 538 42.93 6.77 13.53
CA GLN A 538 43.19 7.70 14.63
C GLN A 538 43.44 6.95 15.95
N ALA A 539 44.35 7.48 16.77
CA ALA A 539 44.58 6.97 18.12
C ALA A 539 43.30 7.01 18.96
N ARG A 540 42.92 5.88 19.57
CA ARG A 540 41.72 5.79 20.41
C ARG A 540 42.02 6.31 21.81
N ALA A 541 40.96 6.63 22.56
CA ALA A 541 41.10 7.10 23.95
C ALA A 541 41.91 6.12 24.84
N ILE A 542 41.81 4.81 24.59
CA ILE A 542 42.59 3.79 25.31
C ILE A 542 44.09 3.88 25.03
N ASP A 543 44.46 4.17 23.78
CA ASP A 543 45.87 4.29 23.37
C ASP A 543 46.52 5.50 24.07
N LEU A 544 45.78 6.60 24.22
CA LEU A 544 46.20 7.78 24.99
C LEU A 544 46.37 7.49 26.50
N VAL A 545 45.46 6.69 27.08
CA VAL A 545 45.55 6.29 28.49
C VAL A 545 46.78 5.40 28.73
N VAL A 546 47.07 4.47 27.83
CA VAL A 546 48.28 3.62 27.88
C VAL A 546 49.54 4.50 27.77
N LEU A 547 49.57 5.44 26.82
CA LEU A 547 50.67 6.39 26.67
C LEU A 547 50.91 7.25 27.91
N GLN A 548 49.84 7.72 28.57
CA GLN A 548 49.95 8.44 29.84
C GLN A 548 50.51 7.56 30.97
N HIS A 549 50.14 6.28 31.01
CA HIS A 549 50.67 5.33 31.99
C HIS A 549 52.17 5.08 31.78
N GLU A 550 52.59 4.80 30.55
CA GLU A 550 54.00 4.58 30.22
C GLU A 550 54.86 5.83 30.44
N ASN A 551 54.36 7.03 30.10
CA ASN A 551 55.04 8.28 30.41
C ASN A 551 55.26 8.47 31.93
N LYS A 552 54.26 8.14 32.76
CA LYS A 552 54.42 8.17 34.22
C LYS A 552 55.48 7.19 34.71
N LYS A 553 55.58 6.02 34.07
CA LYS A 553 56.61 5.01 34.40
C LYS A 553 58.00 5.50 34.01
N LEU A 554 58.16 6.06 32.81
CA LEU A 554 59.41 6.67 32.34
C LEU A 554 59.88 7.81 33.25
N LEU A 555 58.97 8.71 33.66
CA LEU A 555 59.31 9.79 34.59
C LEU A 555 59.84 9.26 35.93
N ARG A 556 59.26 8.18 36.46
CA ARG A 556 59.75 7.54 37.69
C ARG A 556 61.17 6.98 37.52
N GLU A 557 61.46 6.35 36.39
CA GLU A 557 62.82 5.84 36.12
C GLU A 557 63.82 6.99 35.92
N CYS A 558 63.45 8.07 35.24
CA CYS A 558 64.28 9.28 35.15
C CYS A 558 64.58 9.89 36.52
N GLU A 559 63.58 9.96 37.41
CA GLU A 559 63.79 10.40 38.80
C GLU A 559 64.75 9.46 39.55
N ARG A 560 64.64 8.15 39.32
CA ARG A 560 65.51 7.13 39.92
C ARG A 560 66.96 7.30 39.45
N ILE A 561 67.17 7.45 38.15
CA ILE A 561 68.48 7.69 37.55
C ILE A 561 69.08 9.00 38.08
N ASN A 562 68.29 10.08 38.15
CA ASN A 562 68.76 11.37 38.64
C ASN A 562 69.17 11.30 40.12
N LYS A 563 68.41 10.58 40.97
CA LYS A 563 68.80 10.32 42.37
C LYS A 563 70.12 9.55 42.46
N THR A 564 70.31 8.54 41.61
CA THR A 564 71.57 7.76 41.56
C THR A 564 72.74 8.63 41.10
N LEU A 565 72.57 9.44 40.07
CA LEU A 565 73.58 10.39 39.57
C LEU A 565 73.95 11.46 40.61
N HIS A 566 72.97 12.02 41.31
CA HIS A 566 73.23 12.96 42.42
C HIS A 566 74.03 12.32 43.55
N THR A 567 73.76 11.05 43.85
CA THR A 567 74.48 10.29 44.89
C THR A 567 75.93 10.04 44.45
N LEU A 568 76.16 9.65 43.19
CA LEU A 568 77.49 9.46 42.62
C LEU A 568 78.28 10.77 42.55
N THR A 569 77.65 11.87 42.15
CA THR A 569 78.28 13.21 42.08
C THR A 569 78.69 13.71 43.46
N LYS A 570 77.88 13.44 44.50
CA LYS A 570 78.22 13.77 45.89
C LYS A 570 79.38 12.93 46.42
N ALA A 571 79.48 11.67 46.00
CA ALA A 571 80.59 10.78 46.34
C ALA A 571 81.91 11.18 45.62
N MET A 572 81.84 11.78 44.43
CA MET A 572 83.01 12.23 43.67
C MET A 572 83.60 13.58 44.13
N LYS A 573 82.90 14.36 44.96
CA LYS A 573 83.48 15.56 45.61
C LYS A 573 84.39 15.16 46.78
N VAL A 574 85.64 14.79 46.46
CA VAL A 574 86.75 14.65 47.42
C VAL A 574 87.40 16.05 47.68
N PRO A 575 87.87 16.36 48.90
CA PRO A 575 88.16 17.73 49.33
C PRO A 575 89.41 18.32 48.69
N ALA A 576 89.31 19.55 48.19
CA ALA A 576 90.47 20.37 47.91
C ALA A 576 91.16 20.77 49.23
N MET A 577 92.33 20.18 49.46
CA MET A 577 93.51 20.87 50.02
C MET A 577 93.41 21.44 51.45
N GLN A 578 93.54 20.58 52.48
CA GLN A 578 94.20 21.01 53.72
C GLN A 578 95.72 20.87 53.52
N ARG A 579 96.37 21.95 53.06
CA ARG A 579 97.82 22.10 53.20
C ARG A 579 98.13 22.54 54.63
N SER A 580 99.13 21.87 55.18
CA SER A 580 99.76 22.02 56.48
C SER A 580 100.05 23.46 56.92
N GLU A 581 99.78 23.78 58.18
CA GLU A 581 100.67 24.62 58.99
C GLU A 581 100.77 24.06 60.41
N SER A 582 101.64 23.06 60.56
CA SER A 582 102.36 22.82 61.80
C SER A 582 103.55 23.78 61.81
N GLN A 583 103.37 25.01 62.27
CA GLN A 583 104.48 25.86 62.71
C GLN A 583 103.97 27.03 63.54
N LEU A 584 104.74 27.35 64.58
CA LEU A 584 104.65 28.52 65.46
C LEU A 584 103.70 28.43 66.66
N GLN A 585 104.00 27.44 67.50
CA GLN A 585 103.99 27.63 68.94
C GLN A 585 105.13 28.60 69.33
N TYR A 586 105.01 29.92 69.15
CA TYR A 586 105.85 30.90 69.84
C TYR A 586 105.16 32.28 70.00
N SER A 587 105.20 32.77 71.24
CA SER A 587 105.00 34.12 71.76
C SER A 587 103.60 34.76 71.76
N ARG A 588 103.03 34.79 72.97
CA ARG A 588 102.41 36.00 73.53
C ARG A 588 103.42 37.16 73.51
N LEU A 589 102.90 38.36 73.27
CA LEU A 589 103.44 39.70 73.57
C LEU A 589 104.56 40.26 72.67
N ALA A 590 104.15 41.04 71.67
CA ALA A 590 104.59 42.43 71.46
C ALA A 590 103.54 43.15 70.61
#